data_AF-A0A7S4P034-F1
#
_entry.id   AF-A0A7S4P034-F1
#
_cell.length_a   1.000
_cell.length_b   1.000
_cell.length_c   1.000
_cell.angle_alpha   90.00
_cell.angle_beta   90.00
_cell.angle_gamma   90.00
#
_symmetry.space_group_name_H-M   'P 1'
#
loop_
_entity.id
_entity.type
_entity.pdbx_description
1 polymer ?
#
loop_
_entity_poly.entity_id
_entity_poly.type
_entity_poly.pdbx_seq_one_letter_code
_entity_poly.pdbx_strand_id
1 'polypeptide(L)'
;KFFLFSEFFSLGVIFGSLLLVEIFDSEVCRRLESYSSIYHLNADFFRHSFHWENFSAPSGSFFPKIRKDFAKYVRLRTDVFDLLLSLRKKNFLVFLCTNSHIDYAHFLMHTLLASYRECDFSEETQTRKSHSQWVEIFDRAFVLANKPSFFFDKANRGSFLDRDLLQRYGILIDNTDTRKEAIASVERILVGGSAQSINDSTLRPPFYIGDHLISDFEAASSIGWKGIAIIEDMHSYNEHLGKHFPQLL
;
A
#
# COMPACT_ATOMS: atom_id res chain seq x y z
N LYS A 1 6.12 -19.61 21.13
CA LYS A 1 5.70 -19.00 19.84
C LYS A 1 6.28 -17.60 19.80
N PHE A 2 6.89 -17.18 18.70
CA PHE A 2 7.45 -15.85 18.55
C PHE A 2 6.61 -15.05 17.54
N PHE A 3 6.47 -13.75 17.78
CA PHE A 3 5.85 -12.82 16.85
C PHE A 3 6.94 -11.87 16.34
N LEU A 4 7.02 -11.69 15.03
CA LEU A 4 7.97 -10.78 14.41
C LEU A 4 7.28 -9.46 14.09
N PHE A 5 7.81 -8.37 14.62
CA PHE A 5 7.37 -7.01 14.32
C PHE A 5 8.23 -6.47 13.16
N SER A 6 7.75 -6.64 11.93
CA SER A 6 8.53 -6.35 10.71
C SER A 6 8.13 -5.10 9.94
N GLU A 7 7.13 -4.35 10.41
CA GLU A 7 6.55 -3.21 9.70
C GLU A 7 6.35 -1.99 10.60
N PHE A 8 6.31 -0.80 10.02
CA PHE A 8 5.98 0.44 10.76
C PHE A 8 4.62 0.39 11.44
N PHE A 9 3.63 -0.27 10.82
CA PHE A 9 2.31 -0.50 11.43
C PHE A 9 2.39 -1.21 12.79
N SER A 10 3.47 -1.98 13.01
CA SER A 10 3.70 -2.78 14.21
C SER A 10 4.34 -2.02 15.37
N LEU A 11 4.88 -0.81 15.14
CA LEU A 11 5.45 0.02 16.19
C LEU A 11 4.43 0.38 17.28
N GLY A 12 3.22 0.80 16.90
CA GLY A 12 2.17 1.13 17.86
C GLY A 12 1.80 -0.06 18.76
N VAL A 13 1.87 -1.26 18.21
CA VAL A 13 1.60 -2.50 18.95
C VAL A 13 2.79 -2.92 19.80
N ILE A 14 4.02 -2.71 19.36
CA ILE A 14 5.20 -2.89 20.22
C ILE A 14 5.06 -2.02 21.47
N PHE A 15 4.81 -0.72 21.31
CA PHE A 15 4.63 0.19 22.44
C PHE A 15 3.45 -0.20 23.33
N GLY A 16 2.30 -0.53 22.73
CA GLY A 16 1.14 -1.01 23.48
C GLY A 16 1.43 -2.30 24.26
N SER A 17 2.16 -3.25 23.67
CA SER A 17 2.57 -4.50 24.32
C SER A 17 3.45 -4.23 25.53
N LEU A 18 4.46 -3.36 25.36
CA LEU A 18 5.40 -3.02 26.44
C LEU A 18 4.68 -2.37 27.62
N LEU A 19 3.77 -1.43 27.35
CA LEU A 19 2.96 -0.80 28.39
C LEU A 19 2.06 -1.81 29.12
N LEU A 20 1.45 -2.75 28.39
CA LEU A 20 0.62 -3.79 29.01
C LEU A 20 1.46 -4.72 29.88
N VAL A 21 2.65 -5.12 29.42
CA VAL A 21 3.58 -5.93 30.22
C VAL A 21 3.96 -5.17 31.49
N GLU A 22 4.34 -3.89 31.38
CA GLU A 22 4.69 -3.06 32.54
C GLU A 22 3.54 -2.96 33.55
N ILE A 23 2.30 -2.76 33.09
CA ILE A 23 1.11 -2.73 33.95
C ILE A 23 0.88 -4.07 34.65
N PHE A 24 0.93 -5.18 33.90
CA PHE A 24 0.62 -6.52 34.43
C PHE A 24 1.73 -7.11 35.31
N ASP A 25 2.98 -6.68 35.09
CA ASP A 25 4.12 -7.07 35.91
C ASP A 25 4.40 -6.07 37.04
N SER A 26 3.66 -4.96 37.13
CA SER A 26 3.73 -4.02 38.25
C SER A 26 3.21 -4.64 39.55
N GLU A 27 3.63 -4.10 40.70
CA GLU A 27 3.20 -4.54 42.05
C GLU A 27 1.67 -4.47 42.28
N VAL A 28 0.96 -3.75 41.41
CA VAL A 28 -0.49 -3.53 41.48
C VAL A 28 -1.28 -4.69 40.86
N CYS A 29 -0.70 -5.41 39.90
CA CYS A 29 -1.34 -6.53 39.22
C CYS A 29 -0.70 -7.86 39.57
N ARG A 30 -1.49 -8.93 39.54
CA ARG A 30 -0.94 -10.28 39.68
C ARG A 30 -0.17 -10.60 38.40
N ARG A 31 1.13 -10.90 38.54
CA ARG A 31 2.00 -11.29 37.43
C ARG A 31 1.34 -12.37 36.59
N LEU A 32 1.29 -12.16 35.28
CA LEU A 32 0.68 -13.12 34.35
C LEU A 32 1.53 -14.39 34.27
N GLU A 33 0.86 -15.55 34.29
CA GLU A 33 1.51 -16.85 34.02
C GLU A 33 1.83 -17.03 32.52
N SER A 34 1.14 -16.29 31.65
CA SER A 34 1.33 -16.30 30.20
C SER A 34 0.98 -14.94 29.58
N TYR A 35 1.80 -14.49 28.63
CA TYR A 35 1.55 -13.29 27.84
C TYR A 35 0.75 -13.54 26.55
N SER A 36 0.19 -14.75 26.37
CA SER A 36 -0.67 -15.07 25.22
C SER A 36 -1.88 -14.14 25.12
N SER A 37 -2.42 -13.69 26.25
CA SER A 37 -3.56 -12.75 26.27
C SER A 37 -3.19 -11.37 25.71
N ILE A 38 -1.97 -10.88 25.96
CA ILE A 38 -1.46 -9.63 25.36
C ILE A 38 -1.37 -9.80 23.84
N TYR A 39 -0.85 -10.94 23.38
CA TYR A 39 -0.80 -11.25 21.94
C TYR A 39 -2.20 -11.23 21.30
N HIS A 40 -3.18 -11.90 21.91
CA HIS A 40 -4.55 -11.92 21.38
C HIS A 40 -5.17 -10.53 21.34
N LEU A 41 -5.01 -9.75 22.41
CA LEU A 41 -5.48 -8.37 22.48
C LEU A 41 -4.88 -7.51 21.37
N ASN A 42 -3.57 -7.61 21.15
CA ASN A 42 -2.87 -6.90 20.08
C ASN A 42 -3.34 -7.32 18.68
N ALA A 43 -3.54 -8.62 18.46
CA ALA A 43 -4.05 -9.13 17.20
C ALA A 43 -5.47 -8.61 16.91
N ASP A 44 -6.33 -8.58 17.93
CA ASP A 44 -7.69 -8.05 17.81
C ASP A 44 -7.69 -6.53 17.60
N PHE A 45 -6.82 -5.80 18.30
CA PHE A 45 -6.61 -4.38 18.07
C PHE A 45 -6.17 -4.10 16.63
N PHE A 46 -5.24 -4.88 16.09
CA PHE A 46 -4.79 -4.77 14.70
C PHE A 46 -5.93 -4.99 13.72
N ARG A 47 -6.66 -6.10 13.88
CA ARG A 47 -7.81 -6.43 13.03
C ARG A 47 -8.86 -5.33 13.09
N HIS A 48 -9.12 -4.76 14.26
CA HIS A 48 -10.11 -3.69 14.42
C HIS A 48 -9.62 -2.35 13.86
N SER A 49 -8.37 -1.96 14.08
CA SER A 49 -7.88 -0.63 13.69
C SER A 49 -7.56 -0.52 12.20
N PHE A 50 -7.11 -1.63 11.60
CA PHE A 50 -6.63 -1.69 10.22
C PHE A 50 -7.50 -2.60 9.33
N HIS A 51 -8.72 -2.94 9.76
CA HIS A 51 -9.66 -3.67 8.91
C HIS A 51 -9.89 -2.89 7.62
N TRP A 52 -9.87 -3.58 6.49
CA TRP A 52 -10.02 -2.95 5.18
C TRP A 52 -11.39 -2.26 5.01
N GLU A 53 -12.47 -2.80 5.58
CA GLU A 53 -13.80 -2.18 5.56
C GLU A 53 -13.84 -0.85 6.33
N ASN A 54 -12.90 -0.63 7.24
CA ASN A 54 -12.88 0.56 8.11
C ASN A 54 -12.36 1.80 7.38
N PHE A 55 -11.84 1.69 6.15
CA PHE A 55 -11.57 2.88 5.38
C PHE A 55 -12.88 3.58 5.02
N SER A 56 -13.80 2.96 4.27
CA SER A 56 -15.06 3.63 3.97
C SER A 56 -16.02 3.76 5.17
N ALA A 57 -15.95 2.85 6.16
CA ALA A 57 -16.79 2.94 7.34
C ALA A 57 -16.33 4.04 8.32
N PRO A 58 -17.25 4.64 9.10
CA PRO A 58 -16.91 5.57 10.20
C PRO A 58 -16.50 4.81 11.48
N SER A 59 -15.81 3.69 11.35
CA SER A 59 -15.41 2.81 12.45
C SER A 59 -13.95 3.04 12.85
N GLY A 60 -13.65 2.82 14.13
CA GLY A 60 -12.33 3.06 14.69
C GLY A 60 -11.93 4.55 14.65
N SER A 61 -10.63 4.82 14.81
CA SER A 61 -10.10 6.19 14.78
C SER A 61 -8.95 6.41 13.78
N PHE A 62 -8.39 5.34 13.23
CA PHE A 62 -7.24 5.40 12.34
C PHE A 62 -7.58 6.05 11.00
N PHE A 63 -8.40 5.39 10.17
CA PHE A 63 -8.77 5.93 8.86
C PHE A 63 -9.61 7.23 8.91
N PRO A 64 -10.55 7.43 9.85
CA PRO A 64 -11.24 8.71 9.98
C PRO A 64 -10.31 9.90 10.25
N LYS A 65 -9.24 9.72 11.03
CA LYS A 65 -8.25 10.78 11.27
C LYS A 65 -7.43 11.08 10.01
N ILE A 66 -7.02 10.05 9.27
CA ILE A 66 -6.33 10.21 7.98
C ILE A 66 -7.21 10.99 6.99
N ARG A 67 -8.50 10.67 6.88
CA ARG A 67 -9.43 11.41 6.00
C ARG A 67 -9.62 12.86 6.42
N LYS A 68 -9.64 13.13 7.74
CA LYS A 68 -9.85 14.48 8.28
C LYS A 68 -8.65 15.39 8.07
N ASP A 69 -7.44 14.87 8.24
CA ASP A 69 -6.20 15.67 8.19
C ASP A 69 -5.10 14.90 7.45
N PHE A 70 -5.31 14.72 6.15
CA PHE A 70 -4.45 13.89 5.31
C PHE A 70 -2.98 14.35 5.31
N ALA A 71 -2.75 15.66 5.17
CA ALA A 71 -1.42 16.24 5.09
C ALA A 71 -0.58 16.02 6.37
N LYS A 72 -1.23 15.83 7.52
CA LYS A 72 -0.56 15.51 8.78
C LYS A 72 -0.04 14.07 8.83
N TYR A 73 -0.75 13.13 8.20
CA TYR A 73 -0.47 11.69 8.35
C TYR A 73 0.24 11.08 7.16
N VAL A 74 0.13 11.68 5.97
CA VAL A 74 0.67 11.14 4.73
C VAL A 74 1.57 12.15 4.06
N ARG A 75 2.84 11.77 3.86
CA ARG A 75 3.79 12.54 3.06
C ARG A 75 3.64 12.16 1.59
N LEU A 76 3.15 13.10 0.78
CA LEU A 76 3.07 12.90 -0.66
C LEU A 76 4.46 13.01 -1.31
N ARG A 77 4.69 12.16 -2.31
CA ARG A 77 5.93 12.07 -3.08
C ARG A 77 5.62 12.18 -4.57
N THR A 78 5.44 13.41 -5.04
CA THR A 78 5.13 13.71 -6.45
C THR A 78 6.27 13.31 -7.39
N ASP A 79 7.50 13.27 -6.91
CA ASP A 79 8.68 12.79 -7.63
C ASP A 79 8.61 11.29 -7.99
N VAL A 80 7.93 10.48 -7.17
CA VAL A 80 7.63 9.08 -7.54
C VAL A 80 6.70 9.03 -8.74
N PHE A 81 5.76 9.97 -8.82
CA PHE A 81 4.85 10.08 -9.95
C PHE A 81 5.62 10.40 -11.25
N ASP A 82 6.56 11.34 -11.20
CA ASP A 82 7.46 11.65 -12.32
C ASP A 82 8.25 10.44 -12.78
N LEU A 83 8.80 9.67 -11.82
CA LEU A 83 9.52 8.44 -12.13
C LEU A 83 8.62 7.45 -12.90
N LEU A 84 7.41 7.18 -12.41
CA LEU A 84 6.46 6.26 -13.07
C LEU A 84 6.11 6.72 -14.49
N LEU A 85 5.83 8.01 -14.69
CA LEU A 85 5.57 8.57 -16.01
C LEU A 85 6.79 8.45 -16.94
N SER A 86 7.99 8.68 -16.42
CA SER A 86 9.23 8.56 -17.19
C SER A 86 9.50 7.12 -17.64
N LEU A 87 9.17 6.14 -16.80
CA LEU A 87 9.27 4.72 -17.12
C LEU A 87 8.29 4.35 -18.24
N ARG A 88 7.03 4.81 -18.15
CA ARG A 88 6.05 4.61 -19.23
C ARG A 88 6.49 5.25 -20.54
N LYS A 89 7.01 6.47 -20.52
CA LYS A 89 7.56 7.15 -21.73
C LYS A 89 8.67 6.35 -22.40
N LYS A 90 9.41 5.54 -21.63
CA LYS A 90 10.45 4.62 -22.11
C LYS A 90 9.92 3.22 -22.44
N ASN A 91 8.59 3.04 -22.53
CA ASN A 91 7.90 1.79 -22.81
C ASN A 91 8.14 0.68 -21.76
N PHE A 92 8.44 1.04 -20.50
CA PHE A 92 8.39 0.07 -19.41
C PHE A 92 6.93 -0.16 -19.00
N LEU A 93 6.59 -1.43 -18.78
CA LEU A 93 5.33 -1.80 -18.14
C LEU A 93 5.41 -1.51 -16.65
N VAL A 94 4.35 -0.94 -16.09
CA VAL A 94 4.25 -0.52 -14.69
C VAL A 94 3.02 -1.15 -14.08
N PHE A 95 3.16 -1.74 -12.89
CA PHE A 95 2.03 -2.32 -12.16
C PHE A 95 2.03 -1.87 -10.69
N LEU A 96 0.83 -1.83 -10.11
CA LEU A 96 0.61 -1.63 -8.68
C LEU A 96 0.24 -2.97 -8.04
N CYS A 97 0.79 -3.30 -6.88
CA CYS A 97 0.41 -4.50 -6.12
C CYS A 97 0.35 -4.18 -4.62
N THR A 98 -0.86 -4.12 -4.07
CA THR A 98 -1.12 -3.71 -2.69
C THR A 98 -2.06 -4.66 -1.97
N ASN A 99 -1.81 -4.88 -0.67
CA ASN A 99 -2.74 -5.57 0.23
C ASN A 99 -3.94 -4.68 0.62
N SER A 100 -3.89 -3.39 0.30
CA SER A 100 -4.97 -2.46 0.61
C SER A 100 -6.21 -2.75 -0.22
N HIS A 101 -7.37 -2.43 0.34
CA HIS A 101 -8.62 -2.38 -0.39
C HIS A 101 -8.65 -1.18 -1.34
N ILE A 102 -9.51 -1.26 -2.36
CA ILE A 102 -9.53 -0.33 -3.48
C ILE A 102 -9.89 1.11 -3.07
N ASP A 103 -10.75 1.29 -2.07
CA ASP A 103 -11.17 2.61 -1.62
C ASP A 103 -10.01 3.41 -1.01
N TYR A 104 -9.20 2.77 -0.16
CA TYR A 104 -8.01 3.38 0.42
C TYR A 104 -6.94 3.63 -0.63
N ALA A 105 -6.68 2.63 -1.50
CA ALA A 105 -5.72 2.78 -2.59
C ALA A 105 -6.12 3.93 -3.54
N HIS A 106 -7.41 4.00 -3.90
CA HIS A 106 -7.93 5.07 -4.73
C HIS A 106 -7.77 6.44 -4.06
N PHE A 107 -8.13 6.56 -2.78
CA PHE A 107 -8.00 7.81 -2.04
C PHE A 107 -6.54 8.31 -2.02
N LEU A 108 -5.57 7.45 -1.72
CA LEU A 108 -4.16 7.82 -1.72
C LEU A 108 -3.67 8.23 -3.11
N MET A 109 -3.96 7.42 -4.12
CA MET A 109 -3.47 7.65 -5.49
C MET A 109 -4.13 8.85 -6.15
N HIS A 110 -5.43 9.07 -5.89
CA HIS A 110 -6.16 10.25 -6.35
C HIS A 110 -5.59 11.52 -5.71
N THR A 111 -5.33 11.49 -4.40
CA THR A 111 -4.76 12.64 -3.68
C THR A 111 -3.35 12.96 -4.18
N LEU A 112 -2.50 11.93 -4.39
CA LEU A 112 -1.17 12.11 -4.98
C LEU A 112 -1.23 12.74 -6.37
N LEU A 113 -2.14 12.26 -7.23
CA LEU A 113 -2.34 12.82 -8.57
C LEU A 113 -2.84 14.26 -8.54
N ALA A 114 -3.77 14.59 -7.63
CA ALA A 114 -4.28 15.94 -7.47
C ALA A 114 -3.14 16.90 -7.09
N SER A 115 -2.33 16.54 -6.08
CA SER A 115 -1.17 17.34 -5.68
C SER A 115 -0.09 17.44 -6.76
N TYR A 116 0.08 16.40 -7.59
CA TYR A 116 0.98 16.48 -8.75
C TYR A 116 0.54 17.55 -9.74
N ARG A 117 -0.77 17.65 -10.02
CA ARG A 117 -1.32 18.60 -10.99
C ARG A 117 -1.38 20.04 -10.52
N GLU A 118 -1.57 20.25 -9.23
CA GLU A 118 -1.43 21.58 -8.65
C GLU A 118 0.00 22.14 -8.83
N CYS A 119 1.01 21.26 -8.97
CA CYS A 119 2.37 21.65 -9.31
C CYS A 119 2.60 21.86 -10.82
N ASP A 120 1.69 21.41 -11.68
CA ASP A 120 1.85 21.35 -13.14
C ASP A 120 0.88 22.33 -13.82
N PHE A 121 1.08 23.64 -13.59
CA PHE A 121 0.27 24.74 -14.15
C PHE A 121 0.55 24.95 -15.66
N SER A 122 0.09 24.01 -16.50
CA SER A 122 -0.11 24.25 -17.94
C SER A 122 -1.60 24.17 -18.29
N GLU A 123 -2.14 25.24 -18.87
CA GLU A 123 -3.57 25.41 -19.19
C GLU A 123 -4.15 24.31 -20.09
N GLU A 124 -3.32 23.62 -20.88
CA GLU A 124 -3.76 22.58 -21.82
C GLU A 124 -4.25 21.29 -21.15
N THR A 125 -3.91 21.04 -19.87
CA THR A 125 -4.23 19.78 -19.18
C THR A 125 -5.60 19.82 -18.45
N GLN A 126 -6.25 20.98 -18.38
CA GLN A 126 -7.51 21.17 -17.62
C GLN A 126 -8.77 20.57 -18.28
N THR A 127 -8.70 20.08 -19.51
CA THR A 127 -9.89 19.67 -20.29
C THR A 127 -10.34 18.21 -20.08
N ARG A 128 -9.63 17.40 -19.28
CA ARG A 128 -10.04 16.01 -18.99
C ARG A 128 -10.30 15.81 -17.49
N LYS A 129 -11.48 16.25 -17.04
CA LYS A 129 -12.10 15.84 -15.77
C LYS A 129 -12.38 14.33 -15.80
N SER A 130 -11.40 13.51 -15.47
CA SER A 130 -11.59 12.07 -15.24
C SER A 130 -10.99 11.71 -13.88
N HIS A 131 -11.84 11.39 -12.90
CA HIS A 131 -11.42 11.13 -11.52
C HIS A 131 -10.63 9.81 -11.34
N SER A 132 -10.40 9.03 -12.40
CA SER A 132 -9.68 7.73 -12.39
C SER A 132 -8.35 7.69 -13.16
N GLN A 133 -7.79 8.84 -13.52
CA GLN A 133 -6.55 8.93 -14.31
C GLN A 133 -5.32 8.29 -13.65
N TRP A 134 -5.32 8.07 -12.33
CA TRP A 134 -4.21 7.37 -11.68
C TRP A 134 -4.10 5.91 -12.14
N VAL A 135 -5.21 5.26 -12.50
CA VAL A 135 -5.23 3.87 -12.96
C VAL A 135 -4.53 3.74 -14.32
N GLU A 136 -4.58 4.80 -15.14
CA GLU A 136 -3.97 4.82 -16.48
C GLU A 136 -2.44 4.76 -16.44
N ILE A 137 -1.83 5.11 -15.29
CA ILE A 137 -0.39 5.01 -15.03
C ILE A 137 0.04 3.54 -14.92
N PHE A 138 -0.88 2.65 -14.58
CA PHE A 138 -0.57 1.24 -14.39
C PHE A 138 -1.18 0.43 -15.53
N ASP A 139 -0.39 -0.50 -16.06
CA ASP A 139 -0.88 -1.48 -17.02
C ASP A 139 -1.72 -2.55 -16.30
N ARG A 140 -1.43 -2.79 -15.02
CA ARG A 140 -2.21 -3.61 -14.08
C ARG A 140 -2.14 -3.03 -12.66
N ALA A 141 -3.24 -3.06 -11.94
CA ALA A 141 -3.29 -2.75 -10.52
C ALA A 141 -3.94 -3.92 -9.75
N PHE A 142 -3.19 -4.54 -8.85
CA PHE A 142 -3.65 -5.61 -7.98
C PHE A 142 -3.94 -5.03 -6.59
N VAL A 143 -5.20 -5.04 -6.18
CA VAL A 143 -5.68 -4.64 -4.84
C VAL A 143 -6.06 -5.88 -4.05
N LEU A 144 -6.03 -5.82 -2.71
CA LEU A 144 -6.19 -7.00 -1.85
C LEU A 144 -5.32 -8.19 -2.33
N ALA A 145 -4.08 -7.90 -2.72
CA ALA A 145 -3.19 -8.89 -3.35
C ALA A 145 -2.87 -10.09 -2.44
N ASN A 146 -3.05 -9.95 -1.12
CA ASN A 146 -2.79 -10.98 -0.12
C ASN A 146 -1.32 -11.47 -0.15
N LYS A 147 -0.38 -10.54 -0.25
CA LYS A 147 1.06 -10.82 -0.10
C LYS A 147 1.32 -11.42 1.29
N PRO A 148 2.17 -12.46 1.41
CA PRO A 148 3.06 -12.99 0.38
C PRO A 148 2.42 -14.00 -0.58
N SER A 149 1.18 -14.45 -0.33
CA SER A 149 0.52 -15.48 -1.15
C SER A 149 0.42 -15.09 -2.63
N PHE A 150 0.32 -13.80 -2.95
CA PHE A 150 0.40 -13.28 -4.33
C PHE A 150 1.58 -13.88 -5.15
N PHE A 151 2.74 -14.07 -4.51
CA PHE A 151 3.94 -14.58 -5.18
C PHE A 151 3.92 -16.09 -5.37
N PHE A 152 3.19 -16.83 -4.54
CA PHE A 152 3.26 -18.28 -4.46
C PHE A 152 2.01 -19.00 -5.00
N ASP A 153 0.83 -18.40 -4.84
CA ASP A 153 -0.44 -18.96 -5.29
C ASP A 153 -0.65 -18.67 -6.78
N LYS A 154 -0.04 -19.51 -7.62
CA LYS A 154 -0.15 -19.42 -9.08
C LYS A 154 -1.57 -19.62 -9.60
N ALA A 155 -2.47 -20.23 -8.82
CA ALA A 155 -3.83 -20.53 -9.25
C ALA A 155 -4.77 -19.32 -9.09
N ASN A 156 -4.43 -18.37 -8.23
CA ASN A 156 -5.20 -17.15 -8.05
C ASN A 156 -5.04 -16.23 -9.29
N ARG A 157 -6.05 -16.24 -10.16
CA ARG A 157 -6.09 -15.38 -11.36
C ARG A 157 -6.59 -13.96 -11.07
N GLY A 158 -7.07 -13.72 -9.84
CA GLY A 158 -7.76 -12.50 -9.46
C GLY A 158 -9.12 -12.38 -10.12
N SER A 159 -9.90 -11.42 -9.64
CA SER A 159 -11.20 -11.07 -10.21
C SER A 159 -11.26 -9.58 -10.50
N PHE A 160 -12.04 -9.19 -11.50
CA PHE A 160 -12.34 -7.77 -11.69
C PHE A 160 -13.22 -7.27 -10.56
N LEU A 161 -12.99 -6.03 -10.15
CA LEU A 161 -13.81 -5.39 -9.14
C LEU A 161 -15.20 -5.10 -9.70
N ASP A 162 -16.23 -5.23 -8.86
CA ASP A 162 -17.61 -4.92 -9.24
C ASP A 162 -17.70 -3.46 -9.71
N ARG A 163 -18.38 -3.23 -10.85
CA ARG A 163 -18.59 -1.89 -11.39
C ARG A 163 -19.35 -0.99 -10.42
N ASP A 164 -20.34 -1.52 -9.72
CA ASP A 164 -21.15 -0.78 -8.76
C ASP A 164 -20.27 -0.30 -7.59
N LEU A 165 -19.30 -1.12 -7.17
CA LEU A 165 -18.31 -0.71 -6.17
C LEU A 165 -17.37 0.37 -6.71
N LEU A 166 -16.86 0.22 -7.93
CA LEU A 166 -16.00 1.24 -8.55
C LEU A 166 -16.74 2.57 -8.73
N GLN A 167 -18.01 2.55 -9.08
CA GLN A 167 -18.85 3.74 -9.18
C GLN A 167 -19.11 4.37 -7.80
N ARG A 168 -19.41 3.54 -6.79
CA ARG A 168 -19.58 3.99 -5.39
C ARG A 168 -18.35 4.73 -4.87
N TYR A 169 -17.16 4.27 -5.24
CA TYR A 169 -15.90 4.92 -4.84
C TYR A 169 -15.48 6.08 -5.75
N GLY A 170 -16.28 6.44 -6.77
CA GLY A 170 -15.97 7.53 -7.70
C GLY A 170 -14.86 7.22 -8.70
N ILE A 171 -14.47 5.94 -8.82
CA ILE A 171 -13.45 5.48 -9.77
C ILE A 171 -14.04 5.41 -11.18
N LEU A 172 -15.31 4.99 -11.30
CA LEU A 172 -16.04 5.07 -12.55
C LEU A 172 -17.05 6.22 -12.51
N ILE A 173 -17.07 7.03 -13.56
CA ILE A 173 -18.11 8.03 -13.80
C ILE A 173 -18.92 7.57 -14.99
N ASP A 174 -20.24 7.45 -14.81
CA ASP A 174 -21.17 7.05 -15.85
C ASP A 174 -21.46 8.26 -16.78
N ASN A 175 -20.52 8.55 -17.68
CA ASN A 175 -20.77 9.44 -18.81
C ASN A 175 -20.95 8.58 -20.05
N THR A 176 -22.12 8.72 -20.69
CA THR A 176 -22.59 7.89 -21.81
C THR A 176 -21.67 7.88 -23.03
N ASP A 177 -20.79 8.88 -23.19
CA ASP A 177 -19.84 8.98 -24.31
C ASP A 177 -18.48 8.29 -24.08
N THR A 178 -18.13 7.89 -22.85
CA THR A 178 -16.81 7.32 -22.51
C THR A 178 -16.84 5.84 -22.12
N ARG A 179 -17.94 5.13 -22.43
CA ARG A 179 -18.17 3.75 -21.97
C ARG A 179 -17.01 2.79 -22.28
N LYS A 180 -16.33 2.93 -23.42
CA LYS A 180 -15.16 2.11 -23.78
C LYS A 180 -13.92 2.39 -22.92
N GLU A 181 -13.62 3.65 -22.66
CA GLU A 181 -12.48 4.06 -21.82
C GLU A 181 -12.72 3.67 -20.36
N ALA A 182 -13.96 3.83 -19.88
CA ALA A 182 -14.38 3.35 -18.58
C ALA A 182 -14.20 1.83 -18.45
N ILE A 183 -14.65 1.03 -19.43
CA ILE A 183 -14.42 -0.44 -19.47
C ILE A 183 -12.92 -0.77 -19.40
N ALA A 184 -12.10 -0.11 -20.22
CA ALA A 184 -10.66 -0.36 -20.25
C ALA A 184 -9.97 -0.02 -18.92
N SER A 185 -10.47 0.96 -18.16
CA SER A 185 -9.96 1.28 -16.83
C SER A 185 -10.34 0.23 -15.77
N VAL A 186 -11.56 -0.35 -15.85
CA VAL A 186 -11.99 -1.46 -14.97
C VAL A 186 -11.12 -2.70 -15.17
N GLU A 187 -10.80 -3.01 -16.42
CA GLU A 187 -10.02 -4.20 -16.77
C GLU A 187 -8.55 -4.13 -16.33
N ARG A 188 -8.10 -2.97 -15.83
CA ARG A 188 -6.77 -2.81 -15.23
C ARG A 188 -6.74 -3.15 -13.75
N ILE A 189 -7.85 -3.09 -13.03
CA ILE A 189 -7.91 -3.33 -11.59
C ILE A 189 -8.35 -4.78 -11.32
N LEU A 190 -7.51 -5.52 -10.61
CA LEU A 190 -7.74 -6.89 -10.19
C LEU A 190 -7.75 -6.97 -8.66
N VAL A 191 -8.72 -7.69 -8.11
CA VAL A 191 -8.76 -8.10 -6.70
C VAL A 191 -7.98 -9.41 -6.58
N GLY A 192 -6.99 -9.46 -5.70
CA GLY A 192 -6.11 -10.62 -5.55
C GLY A 192 -5.16 -10.76 -6.75
N GLY A 193 -5.18 -11.93 -7.39
CA GLY A 193 -4.28 -12.26 -8.49
C GLY A 193 -2.99 -12.93 -8.02
N SER A 194 -2.09 -13.15 -8.97
CA SER A 194 -0.77 -13.72 -8.68
C SER A 194 0.32 -13.14 -9.57
N ALA A 195 1.55 -13.25 -9.08
CA ALA A 195 2.76 -12.90 -9.81
C ALA A 195 2.88 -13.68 -11.13
N GLN A 196 2.24 -14.86 -11.25
CA GLN A 196 2.24 -15.64 -12.49
C GLN A 196 1.62 -14.85 -13.64
N SER A 197 0.58 -14.06 -13.40
CA SER A 197 -0.06 -13.24 -14.45
C SER A 197 0.89 -12.20 -15.06
N ILE A 198 1.83 -11.68 -14.25
CA ILE A 198 2.88 -10.75 -14.70
C ILE A 198 3.98 -11.52 -15.44
N ASN A 199 4.40 -12.67 -14.90
CA ASN A 199 5.42 -13.52 -15.51
C ASN A 199 5.00 -14.00 -16.91
N ASP A 200 3.72 -14.38 -17.09
CA ASP A 200 3.19 -14.82 -18.38
C ASP A 200 3.13 -13.67 -19.40
N SER A 201 3.07 -12.42 -18.92
CA SER A 201 2.95 -11.22 -19.76
C SER A 201 4.30 -10.53 -20.02
N THR A 202 5.40 -11.02 -19.47
CA THR A 202 6.71 -10.35 -19.53
C THR A 202 7.84 -11.29 -19.93
N LEU A 203 8.78 -10.80 -20.73
CA LEU A 203 9.95 -11.59 -21.16
C LEU A 203 11.06 -11.65 -20.10
N ARG A 204 11.01 -10.77 -19.10
CA ARG A 204 12.03 -10.63 -18.06
C ARG A 204 11.36 -10.44 -16.70
N PRO A 205 11.95 -10.97 -15.62
CA PRO A 205 11.47 -10.72 -14.28
C PRO A 205 11.41 -9.21 -13.98
N PRO A 206 10.32 -8.72 -13.37
CA PRO A 206 10.20 -7.31 -13.02
C PRO A 206 11.10 -6.93 -11.84
N PHE A 207 11.28 -5.62 -11.67
CA PHE A 207 11.71 -5.04 -10.41
C PHE A 207 10.49 -4.83 -9.51
N TYR A 208 10.55 -5.31 -8.27
CA TYR A 208 9.51 -5.15 -7.27
C TYR A 208 9.97 -4.19 -6.18
N ILE A 209 9.17 -3.16 -5.91
CA ILE A 209 9.49 -2.12 -4.93
C ILE A 209 8.47 -2.23 -3.79
N GLY A 210 8.95 -2.38 -2.56
CA GLY A 210 8.11 -2.51 -1.38
C GLY A 210 8.87 -2.26 -0.09
N ASP A 211 8.15 -2.00 0.98
CA ASP A 211 8.68 -1.72 2.32
C ASP A 211 8.73 -2.98 3.20
N HIS A 212 7.88 -3.98 2.92
CA HIS A 212 7.85 -5.17 3.76
C HIS A 212 8.95 -6.18 3.37
N LEU A 213 9.98 -6.30 4.21
CA LEU A 213 11.13 -7.19 3.93
C LEU A 213 10.76 -8.65 3.63
N ILE A 214 9.79 -9.22 4.33
CA ILE A 214 9.35 -10.61 4.10
C ILE A 214 8.31 -10.68 2.98
N SER A 215 7.17 -9.99 3.14
CA SER A 215 6.04 -10.19 2.22
C SER A 215 6.24 -9.57 0.84
N ASP A 216 7.16 -8.62 0.71
CA ASP A 216 7.53 -7.98 -0.55
C ASP A 216 8.89 -8.47 -1.04
N PHE A 217 9.96 -8.16 -0.32
CA PHE A 217 11.32 -8.33 -0.83
C PHE A 217 11.75 -9.80 -0.89
N GLU A 218 11.62 -10.55 0.22
CA GLU A 218 11.96 -11.97 0.27
C GLU A 218 11.03 -12.78 -0.64
N ALA A 219 9.72 -12.53 -0.57
CA ALA A 219 8.73 -13.21 -1.41
C ALA A 219 8.97 -12.98 -2.91
N ALA A 220 9.20 -11.74 -3.35
CA ALA A 220 9.53 -11.46 -4.75
C ALA A 220 10.86 -12.11 -5.18
N SER A 221 11.89 -12.02 -4.33
CA SER A 221 13.20 -12.60 -4.62
C SER A 221 13.15 -14.12 -4.76
N SER A 222 12.30 -14.79 -3.97
CA SER A 222 12.13 -16.25 -4.01
C SER A 222 11.58 -16.78 -5.34
N ILE A 223 10.88 -15.93 -6.12
CA ILE A 223 10.38 -16.27 -7.46
C ILE A 223 11.25 -15.70 -8.58
N GLY A 224 12.44 -15.19 -8.25
CA GLY A 224 13.41 -14.68 -9.22
C GLY A 224 13.21 -13.22 -9.65
N TRP A 225 12.29 -12.48 -9.01
CA TRP A 225 12.15 -11.05 -9.23
C TRP A 225 13.29 -10.27 -8.56
N LYS A 226 13.55 -9.05 -9.01
CA LYS A 226 14.56 -8.17 -8.39
C LYS A 226 13.88 -7.24 -7.41
N GLY A 227 14.11 -7.43 -6.11
CA GLY A 227 13.55 -6.57 -5.06
C GLY A 227 14.34 -5.27 -4.86
N ILE A 228 13.63 -4.18 -4.61
CA ILE A 228 14.15 -2.91 -4.09
C ILE A 228 13.38 -2.62 -2.80
N ALA A 229 14.08 -2.70 -1.66
CA ALA A 229 13.47 -2.42 -0.36
C ALA A 229 13.40 -0.91 -0.10
N ILE A 230 12.24 -0.43 0.32
CA ILE A 230 12.07 0.91 0.87
C ILE A 230 12.27 0.82 2.39
N ILE A 231 13.30 1.50 2.90
CA ILE A 231 13.61 1.56 4.33
C ILE A 231 13.51 3.03 4.76
N GLU A 232 12.35 3.43 5.29
CA GLU A 232 12.04 4.84 5.59
C GLU A 232 12.99 5.42 6.65
N ASP A 233 13.34 4.63 7.67
CA ASP A 233 14.22 5.06 8.77
C ASP A 233 15.70 5.19 8.35
N MET A 234 16.07 4.70 7.16
CA MET A 234 17.46 4.69 6.71
C MET A 234 18.02 6.11 6.57
N HIS A 235 17.17 7.10 6.28
CA HIS A 235 17.60 8.49 6.24
C HIS A 235 18.08 8.97 7.61
N SER A 236 17.25 8.81 8.64
CA SER A 236 17.59 9.15 10.03
C SER A 236 18.81 8.36 10.52
N TYR A 237 18.88 7.09 10.15
CA TYR A 237 20.02 6.23 10.49
C TYR A 237 21.32 6.72 9.84
N ASN A 238 21.29 7.09 8.55
CA ASN A 238 22.46 7.61 7.84
C ASN A 238 22.91 8.97 8.38
N GLU A 239 22.00 9.85 8.78
CA GLU A 239 22.37 11.10 9.46
C GLU A 239 23.05 10.84 10.80
N HIS A 240 22.57 9.85 11.55
CA HIS A 240 23.14 9.49 12.84
C HIS A 240 24.49 8.76 12.69
N LEU A 241 24.57 7.80 11.77
CA LEU A 241 25.82 7.12 11.42
C LEU A 241 26.85 8.09 10.86
N GLY A 242 26.48 9.01 9.98
CA GLY A 242 27.40 10.02 9.45
C GLY A 242 27.96 10.94 10.53
N LYS A 243 27.19 11.19 11.60
CA LYS A 243 27.67 11.93 12.79
C LYS A 243 28.66 11.12 13.64
N HIS A 244 28.50 9.81 13.74
CA HIS A 244 29.31 8.95 14.62
C HIS A 244 30.44 8.18 13.92
N PHE A 245 30.33 7.97 12.61
CA PHE A 245 31.23 7.20 11.76
C PHE A 245 31.33 7.83 10.36
N PRO A 246 31.96 9.01 10.22
CA PRO A 246 32.07 9.70 8.94
C PRO A 246 32.76 8.85 7.85
N GLN A 247 33.64 7.93 8.24
CA GLN A 247 34.36 7.04 7.31
C GLN A 247 33.51 5.90 6.70
N LEU A 248 32.24 5.75 7.08
CA LEU A 248 31.35 4.70 6.55
C LEU A 248 30.39 5.21 5.45
N LEU A 249 30.43 6.51 5.13
CA LEU A 249 29.67 7.16 4.06
C LEU A 249 30.63 7.66 2.97
#